data_AF-A0A1X7TLX4-F1
#
_entry.id   AF-A0A1X7TLX4-F1
#
_cell.length_a   1.000
_cell.length_b   1.000
_cell.length_c   1.000
_cell.angle_alpha   90.00
_cell.angle_beta   90.00
_cell.angle_gamma   90.00
#
_symmetry.space_group_name_H-M   'P 1'
#
loop_
_entity.id
_entity.type
_entity.pdbx_description
1 polymer ?
#
loop_
_entity_poly.entity_id
_entity_poly.type
_entity_poly.pdbx_seq_one_letter_code
_entity_poly.pdbx_strand_id
1 'polypeptide(L)' 'MYLERVEYYFEANDIADGRRKAALLSLIGPDTFNLLRSLLVPHTPADCSYDELKESLSAHFCPKRSQVFYRS' A
#
# COMPACT_ATOMS: atom_id res chain seq x y z
N MET A 1 -8.99 1.71 -5.73
CA MET A 1 -8.39 2.49 -6.85
C MET A 1 -6.85 2.49 -6.85
N TYR A 2 -6.14 2.92 -5.80
CA TYR A 2 -4.65 2.93 -5.83
C TYR A 2 -4.05 1.52 -5.77
N LEU A 3 -4.49 0.69 -4.82
CA LEU A 3 -4.00 -0.68 -4.66
C LEU A 3 -4.34 -1.60 -5.82
N GLU A 4 -5.54 -1.47 -6.40
CA GLU A 4 -5.93 -2.24 -7.59
C GLU A 4 -4.97 -2.02 -8.77
N ARG A 5 -4.51 -0.78 -9.00
CA ARG A 5 -3.49 -0.51 -10.04
C ARG A 5 -2.17 -1.22 -9.76
N VAL A 6 -1.81 -1.38 -8.50
CA VAL A 6 -0.61 -2.11 -8.11
C VAL A 6 -0.78 -3.61 -8.36
N GLU A 7 -1.97 -4.16 -8.11
CA GLU A 7 -2.25 -5.57 -8.41
C GLU A 7 -2.24 -5.86 -9.91
N TYR A 8 -2.86 -5.00 -10.72
CA TYR A 8 -2.76 -5.12 -12.18
C TYR A 8 -1.31 -5.00 -12.67
N TYR A 9 -0.49 -4.17 -12.03
CA TYR A 9 0.93 -4.10 -12.35
C TYR A 9 1.65 -5.42 -12.05
N PHE A 10 1.34 -6.07 -10.92
CA PHE A 10 1.93 -7.36 -10.59
C PHE A 10 1.48 -8.48 -11.52
N GLU A 11 0.20 -8.50 -11.88
CA GLU A 11 -0.35 -9.45 -12.83
C GLU A 11 0.26 -9.27 -14.22
N ALA A 12 0.33 -8.03 -14.71
CA ALA A 12 0.90 -7.72 -16.02
C ALA A 12 2.41 -8.01 -16.12
N ASN A 13 3.14 -7.97 -15.00
CA ASN A 13 4.59 -8.19 -14.95
C ASN A 13 4.98 -9.57 -14.39
N ASP A 14 4.01 -10.49 -14.19
CA ASP A 14 4.22 -11.82 -13.63
C ASP A 14 5.06 -11.81 -12.32
N ILE A 15 4.74 -10.86 -11.44
CA ILE A 15 5.50 -10.65 -10.20
C ILE A 15 5.06 -11.67 -9.15
N ALA A 16 5.94 -12.64 -8.89
CA ALA A 16 5.78 -13.61 -7.81
C ALA A 16 5.56 -12.93 -6.44
N ASP A 17 4.75 -13.55 -5.56
CA ASP A 17 4.36 -13.00 -4.25
C ASP A 17 5.55 -12.52 -3.41
N GLY A 18 6.64 -13.29 -3.37
CA GLY A 18 7.86 -12.93 -2.63
C GLY A 18 8.55 -11.66 -3.13
N ARG A 19 8.23 -11.18 -4.34
CA ARG A 19 8.77 -9.93 -4.93
C ARG A 19 7.78 -8.78 -4.93
N ARG A 20 6.50 -9.00 -4.59
CA ARG A 20 5.46 -7.96 -4.60
C ARG A 20 5.79 -6.79 -3.69
N LYS A 21 6.38 -7.05 -2.52
CA LYS A 21 6.89 -6.01 -1.62
C LYS A 21 7.96 -5.15 -2.27
N ALA A 22 8.99 -5.77 -2.84
CA ALA A 22 10.07 -5.03 -3.50
C ALA A 22 9.55 -4.23 -4.71
N ALA A 23 8.65 -4.83 -5.49
CA ALA A 23 8.00 -4.17 -6.61
C ALA A 23 7.12 -3.00 -6.16
N LEU A 24 6.35 -3.13 -5.07
CA LEU A 24 5.57 -2.05 -4.48
C LEU A 24 6.49 -0.90 -4.04
N LEU A 25 7.56 -1.20 -3.30
CA LEU A 25 8.52 -0.19 -2.83
C LEU A 25 9.26 0.51 -3.97
N SER A 26 9.46 -0.17 -5.10
CA SER A 26 10.03 0.42 -6.32
C SER A 26 9.02 1.20 -7.15
N LEU A 27 7.73 0.84 -7.08
CA LEU A 27 6.65 1.48 -7.83
C LEU A 27 6.19 2.77 -7.14
N ILE A 28 6.18 2.79 -5.80
CA ILE A 28 5.85 3.99 -5.04
C ILE A 28 7.01 5.00 -5.14
N GLY A 29 6.65 6.27 -5.35
CA GLY A 29 7.63 7.35 -5.41
C GLY A 29 8.23 7.69 -4.03
N PRO A 30 9.29 8.53 -4.00
CA PRO A 30 10.00 8.90 -2.79
C PRO A 30 9.10 9.54 -1.72
N ASP A 31 8.11 10.37 -2.11
CA ASP A 31 7.15 10.97 -1.20
C ASP A 31 6.29 9.91 -0.49
N THR A 32 5.73 8.98 -1.25
CA THR A 32 4.92 7.88 -0.70
C THR A 32 5.76 6.95 0.16
N PHE A 33 7.00 6.68 -0.22
CA PHE A 33 7.93 5.88 0.58
C PHE A 33 8.26 6.56 1.92
N ASN A 34 8.53 7.87 1.91
CA ASN A 34 8.76 8.64 3.13
C ASN A 34 7.54 8.65 4.05
N LEU A 35 6.35 8.79 3.47
CA LEU A 35 5.10 8.71 4.21
C LEU A 35 4.91 7.34 4.86
N LEU A 36 5.12 6.27 4.09
CA LEU A 36 5.02 4.90 4.56
C LEU A 36 6.02 4.65 5.71
N ARG A 37 7.25 5.13 5.55
CA ARG A 37 8.27 5.04 6.60
C ARG A 37 7.91 5.84 7.86
N SER A 38 7.22 6.98 7.72
CA SER A 38 6.70 7.76 8.85
C SER A 38 5.56 7.03 9.58
N LEU A 39 4.71 6.32 8.84
CA LEU A 39 3.60 5.54 9.39
C LEU A 39 4.06 4.26 10.11
N LEU A 40 5.18 3.66 9.68
CA LEU A 40 5.68 2.40 10.22
C LEU A 40 6.60 2.54 11.45
N VAL A 41 6.89 3.76 11.92
CA VAL A 41 7.78 3.98 13.07
C VAL A 41 7.30 3.18 14.29
N PRO A 42 8.15 2.38 14.96
CA PRO A 42 9.63 2.30 14.85
C PRO A 42 10.17 1.27 13.83
N HIS A 43 9.33 0.56 13.10
CA HIS A 43 9.70 -0.46 12.12
C HIS A 43 10.14 0.15 10.77
N THR A 44 10.79 -0.66 9.95
CA THR A 44 11.14 -0.28 8.58
C THR A 44 10.18 -0.94 7.58
N PRO A 45 9.90 -0.31 6.42
CA PRO A 45 9.11 -0.95 5.35
C PRO A 45 9.75 -2.24 4.83
N ALA A 46 11.05 -2.45 5.10
CA ALA A 46 11.77 -3.67 4.81
C ALA A 46 11.53 -4.79 5.85
N ASP A 47 11.01 -4.47 7.03
CA ASP A 47 10.67 -5.42 8.09
C ASP A 47 9.20 -5.87 8.00
N CYS A 48 8.32 -4.98 7.51
CA CYS A 48 6.90 -5.26 7.35
C CYS A 48 6.58 -6.20 6.18
N SER A 49 5.44 -6.88 6.30
CA SER A 49 4.88 -7.74 5.24
C SER A 49 4.19 -6.90 4.16
N TYR A 50 4.06 -7.46 2.96
CA TYR A 50 3.34 -6.80 1.86
C TYR A 50 1.92 -6.37 2.27
N ASP A 51 1.22 -7.20 3.04
CA ASP A 51 -0.14 -6.94 3.50
C ASP A 51 -0.22 -5.70 4.44
N GLU A 52 0.70 -5.58 5.39
CA GLU A 52 0.78 -4.42 6.29
C GLU A 52 1.09 -3.11 5.54
N LEU A 53 1.96 -3.18 4.52
CA LEU A 53 2.24 -2.05 3.63
C LEU A 53 0.96 -1.65 2.87
N LYS A 54 0.21 -2.65 2.40
CA LYS A 54 -1.06 -2.48 1.69
C LYS A 54 -2.09 -1.81 2.59
N GLU A 55 -2.25 -2.28 3.84
CA GLU A 55 -3.17 -1.69 4.83
C GLU A 55 -2.78 -0.26 5.19
N SER A 56 -1.50 0.01 5.45
CA SER A 56 -1.00 1.34 5.78
C SER A 56 -1.26 2.34 4.66
N LEU A 57 -0.99 1.94 3.41
CA LEU A 57 -1.29 2.74 2.22
C LEU A 57 -2.80 2.89 2.02
N SER A 58 -3.58 1.83 2.22
CA SER A 58 -5.04 1.89 2.12
C SER A 58 -5.62 2.88 3.12
N ALA A 59 -5.19 2.83 4.39
CA ALA A 59 -5.65 3.74 5.44
C ALA A 59 -5.34 5.20 5.12
N HIS A 60 -4.22 5.47 4.44
CA HIS A 60 -3.80 6.82 4.09
C HIS A 60 -4.43 7.36 2.78
N PHE A 61 -4.44 6.56 1.71
CA PHE A 61 -4.94 6.96 0.38
C PHE A 61 -6.44 6.71 0.21
N CYS A 62 -7.00 5.80 0.99
CA CYS A 62 -8.43 5.62 1.21
C CYS A 62 -8.69 5.88 2.69
N PRO A 63 -8.57 7.14 3.15
CA PRO A 63 -9.07 7.47 4.48
C PRO A 63 -10.51 7.02 4.48
N LYS A 64 -10.89 6.13 5.42
CA LYS A 64 -12.27 5.67 5.57
C LYS A 64 -13.14 6.93 5.53
N ARG A 65 -13.76 7.21 4.39
CA ARG A 65 -14.87 8.14 4.35
C ARG A 65 -15.86 7.48 5.29
N SER A 66 -16.03 8.08 6.48
CA SER A 66 -17.13 7.74 7.36
C SER A 66 -18.33 7.60 6.45
N GLN A 67 -18.83 6.36 6.31
CA GLN A 67 -20.16 6.17 5.79
C GLN A 67 -21.06 6.89 6.79
N VAL A 68 -21.35 8.17 6.52
CA VAL A 68 -22.62 8.77 6.88
C VAL A 68 -23.64 7.84 6.25
N PHE A 69 -24.09 6.88 7.05
CA PHE A 69 -25.11 5.92 6.68
C PHE A 69 -26.39 6.74 6.48
N TYR A 70 -26.72 7.03 5.24
CA TYR A 70 -28.06 7.47 4.90
C TYR A 70 -28.97 6.26 5.12
N ARG A 71 -29.59 6.20 6.30
CA ARG A 71 -30.71 5.30 6.58
C ARG A 71 -31.92 5.85 5.83
N SER A 72 -32.27 5.23 4.70
CA SER A 72 -33.63 5.25 4.16
C SER A 72 -34.39 4.04 4.65
#